data_AF-A0A7V5RHT8-F1
#
_entry.id   AF-A0A7V5RHT8-F1
#
_cell.length_a   1.000
_cell.length_b   1.000
_cell.length_c   1.000
_cell.angle_alpha   90.00
_cell.angle_beta   90.00
_cell.angle_gamma   90.00
#
_symmetry.space_group_name_H-M   'P 1'
#
loop_
_entity.id
_entity.type
_entity.pdbx_description
1 polymer ?
#
loop_
_entity_poly.entity_id
_entity_poly.type
_entity_poly.pdbx_seq_one_letter_code
_entity_poly.pdbx_strand_id
1 'polypeptide(L)'
;MAENLEELTLKWVTALVKEYDGHENFVGFLVAFYALEDIEQDMYSELWQKFRQALAENELLQKDFKAAEYEDKKAAKRGFWWWDVKKWTVDG
;
A
#
# COMPACT_ATOMS: atom_id res chain seq x y z
N MET A 1 8.41 -25.39 2.71
CA MET A 1 7.77 -24.47 3.67
C MET A 1 6.58 -23.87 2.96
N ALA A 2 5.38 -23.98 3.52
CA ALA A 2 4.25 -23.21 3.01
C ALA A 2 4.54 -21.73 3.31
N GLU A 3 4.46 -20.86 2.32
CA GLU A 3 4.57 -19.41 2.56
C GLU A 3 3.42 -18.98 3.50
N ASN A 4 3.72 -18.09 4.46
CA ASN A 4 2.69 -17.55 5.33
C ASN A 4 1.72 -16.70 4.50
N LEU A 5 0.42 -16.78 4.80
CA LEU A 5 -0.63 -16.05 4.10
C LEU A 5 -0.39 -14.53 4.14
N GLU A 6 0.15 -14.01 5.23
CA GLU A 6 0.52 -12.60 5.40
C GLU A 6 1.63 -12.20 4.41
N GLU A 7 2.67 -13.02 4.29
CA GLU A 7 3.76 -12.81 3.35
C GLU A 7 3.26 -12.81 1.89
N LEU A 8 2.41 -13.77 1.54
CA LEU A 8 1.77 -13.86 0.23
C LEU A 8 0.90 -12.65 -0.08
N THR A 9 0.12 -12.20 0.92
CA THR A 9 -0.74 -11.02 0.79
C THR A 9 0.10 -9.78 0.51
N LEU A 10 1.14 -9.53 1.30
CA LEU A 10 2.02 -8.36 1.10
C LEU A 10 2.74 -8.39 -0.25
N LYS A 11 3.21 -9.56 -0.70
CA LYS A 11 3.80 -9.74 -2.05
C LYS A 11 2.78 -9.46 -3.15
N TRP A 12 1.57 -10.00 -3.04
CA TRP A 12 0.50 -9.80 -4.02
C TRP A 12 0.09 -8.34 -4.12
N VAL A 13 -0.17 -7.66 -3.01
CA VAL A 13 -0.54 -6.24 -3.02
C VAL A 13 0.60 -5.38 -3.58
N THR A 14 1.85 -5.73 -3.28
CA THR A 14 3.01 -5.04 -3.88
C THR A 14 3.08 -5.20 -5.39
N ALA A 15 2.78 -6.40 -5.92
CA ALA A 15 2.72 -6.64 -7.35
C ALA A 15 1.59 -5.82 -8.01
N LEU A 16 0.40 -5.81 -7.40
CA LEU A 16 -0.71 -4.97 -7.86
C LEU A 16 -0.31 -3.49 -7.93
N VAL A 17 0.36 -2.95 -6.91
CA VAL A 17 0.82 -1.55 -6.93
C VAL A 17 1.76 -1.28 -8.11
N LYS A 18 2.61 -2.23 -8.48
CA LYS A 18 3.53 -2.07 -9.63
C LYS A 18 2.80 -2.13 -10.97
N GLU A 19 1.73 -2.90 -11.05
CA GLU A 19 0.95 -3.11 -12.27
C GLU A 19 -0.15 -2.07 -12.48
N TYR A 20 -0.47 -1.27 -11.47
CA TYR A 20 -1.50 -0.22 -11.58
C TYR A 20 -1.18 0.79 -12.68
N ASP A 21 -2.07 0.87 -13.65
CA ASP A 21 -1.96 1.70 -14.85
C ASP A 21 -3.08 2.76 -14.99
N GLY A 22 -3.94 2.88 -13.96
CA GLY A 22 -5.07 3.81 -13.95
C GLY A 22 -6.35 3.31 -14.66
N HIS A 23 -6.32 2.13 -15.30
CA HIS A 23 -7.52 1.50 -15.88
C HIS A 23 -8.18 0.49 -14.94
N GLU A 24 -7.45 0.06 -13.90
CA GLU A 24 -7.96 -0.85 -12.88
C GLU A 24 -8.97 -0.19 -11.93
N ASN A 25 -9.82 -1.01 -11.31
CA ASN A 25 -10.78 -0.54 -10.33
C ASN A 25 -10.05 -0.04 -9.07
N PHE A 26 -9.94 1.28 -8.90
CA PHE A 26 -9.36 1.93 -7.73
C PHE A 26 -9.97 1.42 -6.41
N VAL A 27 -11.28 1.12 -6.37
CA VAL A 27 -11.92 0.53 -5.19
C VAL A 27 -11.35 -0.85 -4.86
N GLY A 28 -10.98 -1.63 -5.87
CA GLY A 28 -10.29 -2.92 -5.69
C GLY A 28 -8.91 -2.77 -5.03
N PHE A 29 -8.17 -1.72 -5.36
CA PHE A 29 -6.91 -1.37 -4.69
C PHE A 29 -7.11 -1.01 -3.23
N LEU A 30 -8.16 -0.26 -2.92
CA LEU A 30 -8.48 0.07 -1.52
C LEU A 30 -8.76 -1.20 -0.71
N VAL A 31 -9.54 -2.14 -1.25
CA VAL A 31 -9.78 -3.45 -0.62
C VAL A 31 -8.49 -4.24 -0.44
N ALA A 32 -7.60 -4.26 -1.44
CA ALA A 32 -6.30 -4.90 -1.33
C ALA A 32 -5.45 -4.30 -0.20
N PHE A 33 -5.51 -2.98 0.01
CA PHE A 33 -4.77 -2.30 1.08
C PHE A 33 -5.37 -2.57 2.45
N TYR A 34 -6.68 -2.75 2.56
CA TYR A 34 -7.33 -3.20 3.80
C TYR A 34 -6.83 -4.58 4.24
N ALA A 35 -6.47 -5.46 3.30
CA ALA A 35 -5.89 -6.76 3.64
C ALA A 35 -4.50 -6.67 4.31
N LEU A 36 -3.86 -5.49 4.27
CA LEU A 36 -2.57 -5.25 4.91
C LEU A 36 -2.69 -4.71 6.35
N GLU A 37 -3.90 -4.35 6.82
CA GLU A 37 -4.11 -3.72 8.14
C GLU A 37 -3.64 -4.59 9.31
N ASP A 38 -3.78 -5.91 9.18
CA ASP A 38 -3.45 -6.89 10.23
C ASP A 38 -2.03 -7.46 10.10
N ILE A 39 -1.25 -7.03 9.09
CA ILE A 39 0.10 -7.58 8.84
C ILE A 39 1.13 -6.76 9.62
N GLU A 40 1.82 -7.39 10.57
CA GLU A 40 2.84 -6.74 11.38
C GLU A 40 4.02 -6.25 10.53
N GLN A 41 4.40 -4.98 10.70
CA GLN A 41 5.47 -4.36 9.92
C GLN A 41 6.87 -4.86 10.29
N ASP A 42 7.11 -5.06 11.59
CA ASP A 42 8.41 -5.49 12.10
C ASP A 42 8.73 -6.92 11.70
N MET A 43 7.71 -7.78 11.57
CA MET A 43 7.85 -9.17 11.14
C MET A 43 8.25 -9.28 9.65
N TYR A 44 7.79 -8.35 8.81
CA TYR A 44 7.97 -8.37 7.36
C TYR A 44 8.68 -7.12 6.81
N SER A 45 9.64 -6.59 7.57
CA SER A 45 10.25 -5.26 7.32
C SER A 45 10.76 -5.06 5.89
N GLU A 46 11.46 -6.04 5.31
CA GLU A 46 11.95 -5.98 3.93
C GLU A 46 10.83 -5.93 2.89
N LEU A 47 9.75 -6.68 3.10
CA LEU A 47 8.62 -6.70 2.17
C LEU A 47 7.82 -5.40 2.26
N TRP A 48 7.66 -4.86 3.46
CA TRP A 48 7.06 -3.55 3.66
C TRP A 48 7.90 -2.42 3.05
N GLN A 49 9.24 -2.55 3.05
CA GLN A 49 10.11 -1.61 2.34
C GLN A 49 9.90 -1.70 0.82
N LYS A 50 9.77 -2.92 0.26
CA LYS A 50 9.46 -3.10 -1.18
C LYS A 50 8.09 -2.54 -1.55
N PHE A 51 7.10 -2.71 -0.67
CA PHE A 51 5.78 -2.13 -0.83
C PHE A 51 5.84 -0.59 -0.84
N ARG A 52 6.55 0.02 0.12
CA ARG A 52 6.81 1.48 0.15
C ARG A 52 7.46 1.97 -1.13
N GLN A 53 8.49 1.28 -1.59
CA GLN A 53 9.17 1.62 -2.81
C GLN A 53 8.22 1.56 -4.02
N ALA A 54 7.43 0.49 -4.15
CA ALA A 54 6.44 0.36 -5.22
C ALA A 54 5.41 1.50 -5.21
N LEU A 55 4.92 1.87 -4.02
CA LEU A 55 4.02 3.00 -3.83
C LEU A 55 4.66 4.33 -4.28
N ALA A 56 5.92 4.57 -3.88
CA ALA A 56 6.66 5.76 -4.24
C ALA A 56 7.05 5.83 -5.73
N GLU A 57 7.11 4.69 -6.42
CA GLU A 57 7.41 4.59 -7.85
C GLU A 57 6.15 4.69 -8.73
N ASN A 58 4.95 4.41 -8.21
CA ASN A 58 3.70 4.50 -8.98
C ASN A 58 3.07 5.91 -8.93
N GLU A 59 3.38 6.74 -9.94
CA GLU A 59 2.90 8.13 -10.02
C GLU A 59 1.38 8.25 -10.18
N LEU A 60 0.73 7.31 -10.89
CA LEU A 60 -0.72 7.31 -11.09
C LEU A 60 -1.44 7.04 -9.77
N LEU A 61 -0.99 6.01 -9.06
CA LEU A 61 -1.55 5.64 -7.76
C LEU A 61 -1.34 6.77 -6.74
N GLN A 62 -0.16 7.41 -6.73
CA GLN A 62 0.06 8.60 -5.89
C GLN A 62 -0.91 9.73 -6.20
N LYS A 63 -1.20 10.00 -7.47
CA LYS A 63 -2.16 11.04 -7.87
C LYS A 63 -3.57 10.71 -7.38
N ASP A 64 -4.00 9.47 -7.55
CA ASP A 64 -5.34 9.03 -7.16
C ASP A 64 -5.50 8.98 -5.63
N PHE A 65 -4.48 8.51 -4.90
CA PHE A 65 -4.47 8.57 -3.44
C PHE A 65 -4.41 10.00 -2.91
N LYS A 66 -3.63 10.90 -3.51
CA LYS A 66 -3.66 12.33 -3.12
C LYS A 66 -5.03 12.96 -3.32
N ALA A 67 -5.76 12.57 -4.37
CA ALA A 67 -7.14 13.01 -4.56
C ALA A 67 -8.06 12.41 -3.49
N ALA A 68 -7.92 11.13 -3.16
CA ALA A 68 -8.73 10.43 -2.17
C ALA A 68 -8.44 10.82 -0.71
N GLU A 69 -7.18 11.15 -0.35
CA GLU A 69 -6.76 11.60 0.98
C GLU A 69 -7.52 12.88 1.40
N TYR A 70 -7.87 13.72 0.42
CA TYR A 70 -8.71 14.89 0.65
C TYR A 70 -10.14 14.52 1.10
N GLU A 71 -10.63 13.35 0.71
CA GLU A 71 -11.99 12.88 0.93
C GLU A 71 -12.12 11.97 2.17
N ASP A 72 -11.08 11.21 2.55
CA ASP A 72 -11.13 10.28 3.69
C ASP A 72 -10.04 10.51 4.77
N LYS A 73 -10.29 11.49 5.63
CA LYS A 73 -9.46 11.78 6.83
C LYS A 73 -9.50 10.68 7.90
N LYS A 74 -10.35 9.65 7.80
CA LYS A 74 -10.48 8.61 8.85
C LYS A 74 -9.41 7.54 8.72
N ALA A 75 -9.03 7.17 7.50
CA ALA A 75 -7.99 6.16 7.26
C ALA A 75 -6.63 6.61 7.81
N ALA A 76 -6.20 7.83 7.51
CA ALA A 76 -4.98 8.42 8.08
C ALA A 76 -5.02 8.53 9.61
N LYS A 77 -6.19 8.83 10.20
CA LYS A 77 -6.38 8.90 11.67
C LYS A 77 -6.29 7.54 12.37
N ARG A 78 -6.53 6.44 11.65
CA ARG A 78 -6.38 5.07 12.18
C ARG A 78 -4.93 4.59 12.16
N GLY A 79 -4.00 5.39 11.66
CA GLY A 79 -2.57 5.08 11.66
C GLY A 79 -2.08 4.33 10.42
N PHE A 80 -2.95 4.14 9.41
CA PHE A 80 -2.56 3.51 8.15
C PHE A 80 -1.72 4.48 7.31
N TRP A 81 -0.40 4.40 7.48
CA TRP A 81 0.54 5.34 6.87
C TRP A 81 0.57 5.24 5.34
N TRP A 82 0.18 4.10 4.75
CA TRP A 82 0.07 3.97 3.29
C TRP A 82 -1.10 4.77 2.71
N TRP A 83 -1.93 5.44 3.52
CA TRP A 83 -2.86 6.47 3.07
C TRP A 83 -2.26 7.89 3.08
N ASP A 84 -1.11 8.07 3.74
CA ASP A 84 -0.38 9.33 3.83
C ASP A 84 0.78 9.29 2.84
N VAL A 85 0.58 9.85 1.65
CA VAL A 85 1.56 9.79 0.55
C VAL A 85 2.90 10.43 0.96
N LYS A 86 2.91 11.34 1.94
CA LYS A 86 4.15 11.94 2.45
C LYS A 86 5.00 10.97 3.24
N LYS A 87 4.42 9.88 3.74
CA LYS A 87 5.12 8.81 4.49
C LYS A 87 5.58 7.66 3.60
N TRP A 88 5.35 7.73 2.30
CA TRP A 88 5.81 6.70 1.36
C TRP A 88 7.30 6.85 1.02
N THR A 89 7.95 7.92 1.49
CA THR A 89 9.38 8.13 1.27
C THR A 89 10.20 7.01 1.90
N VAL A 90 11.28 6.63 1.22
CA VAL A 90 12.16 5.51 1.61
C VAL A 90 13.32 6.01 2.49
N ASP A 91 13.19 7.18 3.13
CA ASP A 91 14.27 7.71 3.97
C ASP A 91 14.52 6.72 5.12
N GLY A 92 15.75 6.19 5.15
CA GLY A 92 16.18 5.05 5.96
C GLY A 92 16.17 5.27 7.45
#